data_AF-A0A0D5CHU3-F1
#
_entry.id   AF-A0A0D5CHU3-F1
#
_cell.length_a   1.000
_cell.length_b   1.000
_cell.length_c   1.000
_cell.angle_alpha   90.00
_cell.angle_beta   90.00
_cell.angle_gamma   90.00
#
_symmetry.space_group_name_H-M   'P 1'
#
loop_
_entity.id
_entity.type
_entity.pdbx_description
1 polymer ?
#
loop_
_entity_poly.entity_id
_entity_poly.type
_entity_poly.pdbx_seq_one_letter_code
_entity_poly.pdbx_strand_id
1 'polypeptide(L)'
;MINETLIDTPPQLWRTSELVDNARRYVDGDDERTPDRLFLALNTLTLVLARSGRAAQASELLDRGIQAADRLMRTDADAIRFGIECVINHADLLRYAGEPRAAIALLREVHELSSGRQPGRAEILGVDLVRGRDASPAVLGGAMFMLRLRSRISLLKTLVAVGAEAEALASARAAAEDSRGGDPPLDVALDYVAALDDDAPAAAPGSPPATAVEICQLIRLQSRTGRPLLPVEELDAAVDRVVAATEMHNPRTPILWRVAHARAADLDARVGHHVALMGDACVAAGDRRLHERALLFAGRDAGEARALFPDPRPDAGELDALTRAFAGCVDELDAPLAPAV
;
A
#
# COMPACT_ATOMS: atom_id res chain seq x y z
N MET A 1 14.04 -19.10 -3.41
CA MET A 1 14.30 -17.95 -2.51
C MET A 1 13.55 -16.78 -3.12
N ILE A 2 12.29 -16.60 -2.75
CA ILE A 2 11.50 -15.43 -3.19
C ILE A 2 11.92 -14.30 -2.25
N ASN A 3 12.33 -13.18 -2.81
CA ASN A 3 12.96 -12.09 -2.09
C ASN A 3 11.92 -11.40 -1.18
N GLU A 4 11.91 -11.79 0.10
CA GLU A 4 11.02 -11.32 1.18
C GLU A 4 11.24 -9.83 1.56
N THR A 5 12.03 -9.08 0.80
CA THR A 5 12.45 -7.71 1.18
C THR A 5 11.66 -6.58 0.52
N LEU A 6 10.63 -6.86 -0.29
CA LEU A 6 9.73 -5.85 -0.86
C LEU A 6 8.35 -5.77 -0.18
N ILE A 7 8.07 -6.65 0.78
CA ILE A 7 6.75 -6.77 1.46
C ILE A 7 6.88 -6.55 2.97
N ASP A 8 7.55 -5.47 3.40
CA ASP A 8 7.41 -5.04 4.80
C ASP A 8 6.93 -3.60 4.95
N THR A 9 6.93 -2.82 3.88
CA THR A 9 6.24 -1.53 3.84
C THR A 9 5.96 -1.14 2.39
N PRO A 10 4.68 -0.99 1.97
CA PRO A 10 4.33 -0.51 0.64
C PRO A 10 5.08 0.79 0.28
N PRO A 11 5.57 0.99 -0.96
CA PRO A 11 6.28 2.21 -1.38
C PRO A 11 5.54 3.51 -1.06
N GLN A 12 4.20 3.45 -0.99
CA GLN A 12 3.32 4.54 -0.56
C GLN A 12 3.56 5.00 0.89
N LEU A 13 4.46 4.36 1.64
CA LEU A 13 4.84 4.72 2.99
C LEU A 13 6.34 5.08 3.11
N TRP A 14 7.12 5.04 2.03
CA TRP A 14 8.53 5.41 2.04
C TRP A 14 8.68 6.94 2.01
N ARG A 15 9.81 7.45 2.52
CA ARG A 15 10.13 8.88 2.47
C ARG A 15 10.46 9.32 1.06
N THR A 16 10.28 10.60 0.79
CA THR A 16 10.55 11.20 -0.51
C THR A 16 12.02 11.03 -0.89
N SER A 17 12.95 11.28 0.03
CA SER A 17 14.38 11.12 -0.23
C SER A 17 14.75 9.70 -0.65
N GLU A 18 14.24 8.70 0.07
CA GLU A 18 14.53 7.27 -0.18
C GLU A 18 13.93 6.78 -1.50
N LEU A 19 12.76 7.31 -1.88
CA LEU A 19 12.14 7.01 -3.17
C LEU A 19 12.95 7.60 -4.33
N VAL A 20 13.46 8.82 -4.16
CA VAL A 20 14.29 9.53 -5.15
C VAL A 20 15.67 8.87 -5.30
N ASP A 21 16.24 8.37 -4.20
CA ASP A 21 17.56 7.74 -4.20
C ASP A 21 17.64 6.49 -5.09
N ASN A 22 16.55 5.74 -5.29
CA ASN A 22 16.55 4.63 -6.23
C ASN A 22 16.77 5.10 -7.68
N ALA A 23 16.09 6.17 -8.07
CA ALA A 23 16.28 6.75 -9.39
C ALA A 23 17.66 7.40 -9.55
N ARG A 24 18.18 8.07 -8.51
CA ARG A 24 19.55 8.63 -8.52
C ARG A 24 20.59 7.54 -8.73
N ARG A 25 20.62 6.53 -7.86
CA ARG A 25 21.57 5.40 -7.96
C ARG A 25 21.49 4.67 -9.30
N TYR A 26 20.28 4.51 -9.84
CA TYR A 26 20.11 3.89 -11.15
C TYR A 26 20.70 4.74 -12.29
N VAL A 27 20.43 6.06 -12.28
CA VAL A 27 20.97 7.01 -13.28
C VAL A 27 22.49 7.12 -13.18
N ASP A 28 23.01 7.21 -11.96
CA ASP A 28 24.45 7.36 -11.68
C ASP A 28 25.24 6.06 -11.97
N GLY A 29 24.54 4.93 -12.10
CA GLY A 29 25.13 3.62 -12.37
C GLY A 29 25.70 2.93 -11.14
N ASP A 30 25.29 3.36 -9.95
CA ASP A 30 25.66 2.73 -8.67
C ASP A 30 24.94 1.40 -8.45
N ASP A 31 23.74 1.25 -9.03
CA ASP A 31 22.97 0.00 -9.03
C ASP A 31 23.23 -0.82 -10.30
N GLU A 32 23.13 -2.15 -10.17
CA GLU A 32 23.16 -3.05 -11.32
C GLU A 32 22.02 -2.72 -12.29
N ARG A 33 22.35 -2.56 -13.57
CA ARG A 33 21.37 -2.28 -14.63
C ARG A 33 20.59 -3.55 -14.96
N THR A 34 19.58 -3.84 -14.15
CA THR A 34 18.60 -4.91 -14.37
C THR A 34 17.19 -4.34 -14.52
N PRO A 35 16.26 -5.04 -15.18
CA PRO A 35 14.86 -4.62 -15.29
C PRO A 35 14.22 -4.43 -13.91
N ASP A 36 14.51 -5.30 -12.94
CA ASP A 36 14.00 -5.18 -11.58
C ASP A 36 14.38 -3.85 -10.91
N ARG A 37 15.64 -3.44 -11.04
CA ARG A 37 16.13 -2.17 -10.48
C ARG A 37 15.53 -0.97 -11.21
N LEU A 38 15.42 -1.05 -12.53
CA LEU A 38 14.77 -0.01 -13.34
C LEU A 38 13.31 0.19 -12.89
N PHE A 39 12.51 -0.88 -12.87
CA PHE A 39 11.09 -0.76 -12.56
C PHE A 39 10.84 -0.38 -11.09
N LEU A 40 11.70 -0.81 -10.15
CA LEU A 40 11.66 -0.30 -8.78
C LEU A 40 11.91 1.22 -8.74
N ALA A 41 12.93 1.72 -9.43
CA ALA A 41 13.22 3.14 -9.51
C ALA A 41 12.10 3.93 -10.20
N LEU A 42 11.52 3.38 -11.27
CA LEU A 42 10.37 3.97 -11.98
C LEU A 42 9.15 4.11 -11.06
N ASN A 43 8.81 3.04 -10.34
CA ASN A 43 7.64 3.00 -9.46
C ASN A 43 7.79 3.96 -8.27
N THR A 44 9.01 4.11 -7.77
CA THR A 44 9.30 4.99 -6.64
C THR A 44 9.39 6.47 -7.07
N LEU A 45 9.97 6.77 -8.23
CA LEU A 45 10.02 8.12 -8.80
C LEU A 45 8.63 8.63 -9.20
N THR A 46 7.82 7.81 -9.86
CA THR A 46 6.44 8.18 -10.25
C THR A 46 5.57 8.51 -9.05
N LEU A 47 5.73 7.80 -7.94
CA LEU A 47 5.09 8.12 -6.67
C LEU A 47 5.53 9.49 -6.10
N VAL A 48 6.83 9.81 -6.18
CA VAL A 48 7.37 11.11 -5.74
C VAL A 48 6.81 12.25 -6.59
N LEU A 49 6.78 12.07 -7.91
CA LEU A 49 6.21 13.02 -8.86
C LEU A 49 4.72 13.26 -8.54
N ALA A 50 3.94 12.19 -8.34
CA ALA A 50 2.52 12.28 -7.98
C ALA A 50 2.30 13.07 -6.68
N ARG A 51 3.06 12.76 -5.62
CA ARG A 51 2.99 13.45 -4.32
C ARG A 51 3.41 14.92 -4.40
N SER A 52 4.21 15.28 -5.39
CA SER A 52 4.72 16.64 -5.61
C SER A 52 3.84 17.45 -6.56
N GLY A 53 2.64 16.95 -6.91
CA GLY A 53 1.70 17.63 -7.82
C GLY A 53 2.11 17.56 -9.30
N ARG A 54 3.07 16.70 -9.65
CA ARG A 54 3.61 16.54 -11.02
C ARG A 54 2.99 15.32 -11.70
N ALA A 55 1.66 15.23 -11.67
CA ALA A 55 0.93 14.06 -12.15
C ALA A 55 1.16 13.77 -13.64
N ALA A 56 1.27 14.80 -14.48
CA ALA A 56 1.53 14.64 -15.90
C ALA A 56 2.89 13.97 -16.19
N GLN A 57 3.96 14.41 -15.49
CA GLN A 57 5.28 13.79 -15.62
C GLN A 57 5.29 12.34 -15.10
N ALA A 58 4.57 12.07 -14.01
CA ALA A 58 4.41 10.70 -13.51
C ALA A 58 3.70 9.80 -14.53
N SER A 59 2.63 10.31 -15.17
CA SER A 59 1.88 9.57 -16.20
C SER A 59 2.76 9.26 -17.40
N GLU A 60 3.48 10.25 -17.93
CA GLU A 60 4.38 10.05 -19.07
C GLU A 60 5.46 8.99 -18.77
N LEU A 61 6.01 9.01 -17.55
CA LEU A 61 7.02 8.05 -17.16
C LEU A 61 6.45 6.63 -16.98
N LEU A 62 5.22 6.50 -16.48
CA LEU A 62 4.52 5.21 -16.43
C LEU A 62 4.19 4.69 -17.84
N ASP A 63 3.74 5.55 -18.76
CA ASP A 63 3.48 5.19 -20.15
C ASP A 63 4.75 4.67 -20.84
N ARG A 64 5.89 5.34 -20.61
CA ARG A 64 7.22 4.86 -21.06
C ARG A 64 7.60 3.52 -20.42
N GLY A 65 7.29 3.33 -19.13
CA GLY A 65 7.48 2.06 -18.42
C GLY A 65 6.68 0.91 -19.04
N ILE A 66 5.43 1.17 -19.43
CA ILE A 66 4.57 0.19 -20.12
C ILE A 66 5.18 -0.19 -21.48
N GLN A 67 5.64 0.80 -22.24
CA GLN A 67 6.32 0.54 -23.51
C GLN A 67 7.63 -0.25 -23.33
N ALA A 68 8.39 0.04 -22.27
CA ALA A 68 9.60 -0.68 -21.92
C ALA A 68 9.30 -2.14 -21.53
N ALA A 69 8.24 -2.37 -20.75
CA ALA A 69 7.78 -3.72 -20.43
C ALA A 69 7.35 -4.49 -21.69
N ASP A 70 6.62 -3.84 -22.61
CA ASP A 70 6.24 -4.47 -23.89
C ASP A 70 7.47 -4.86 -24.74
N ARG A 71 8.52 -4.02 -24.75
CA ARG A 71 9.81 -4.35 -25.42
C ARG A 71 10.45 -5.59 -24.80
N LEU A 72 10.55 -5.65 -23.47
CA LEU A 72 11.10 -6.82 -22.77
C LEU A 72 10.28 -8.09 -23.02
N MET A 73 8.95 -7.97 -23.05
CA MET A 73 8.03 -9.08 -23.29
C MET A 73 8.21 -9.75 -24.66
N ARG A 74 8.87 -9.08 -25.63
CA ARG A 74 9.21 -9.71 -26.93
C ARG A 74 10.26 -10.80 -26.81
N THR A 75 11.07 -10.75 -25.76
CA THR A 75 12.15 -11.71 -25.51
C THR A 75 11.93 -12.54 -24.25
N ASP A 76 11.18 -12.01 -23.29
CA ASP A 76 10.87 -12.69 -22.03
C ASP A 76 9.44 -12.37 -21.59
N ALA A 77 8.52 -13.33 -21.74
CA ALA A 77 7.13 -13.15 -21.37
C ALA A 77 6.95 -12.80 -19.87
N ASP A 78 7.88 -13.20 -19.00
CA ASP A 78 7.83 -12.90 -17.56
C ASP A 78 7.93 -11.40 -17.25
N ALA A 79 8.39 -10.59 -18.20
CA ALA A 79 8.39 -9.14 -18.09
C ALA A 79 6.98 -8.52 -18.00
N ILE A 80 5.90 -9.28 -18.25
CA ILE A 80 4.52 -8.82 -18.05
C ILE A 80 4.30 -8.25 -16.64
N ARG A 81 5.00 -8.78 -15.63
CA ARG A 81 4.92 -8.30 -14.24
C ARG A 81 5.20 -6.80 -14.10
N PHE A 82 6.11 -6.26 -14.92
CA PHE A 82 6.49 -4.85 -14.88
C PHE A 82 5.43 -3.93 -15.49
N GLY A 83 4.86 -4.32 -16.64
CA GLY A 83 3.77 -3.58 -17.27
C GLY A 83 2.53 -3.55 -16.37
N ILE A 84 2.20 -4.70 -15.78
CA ILE A 84 1.15 -4.84 -14.78
C ILE A 84 1.37 -3.91 -13.57
N GLU A 85 2.60 -3.77 -13.09
CA GLU A 85 2.91 -2.89 -11.98
C GLU A 85 2.75 -1.40 -12.35
N CYS A 86 3.05 -1.02 -13.58
CA CYS A 86 2.80 0.33 -14.09
C CYS A 86 1.29 0.64 -14.13
N VAL A 87 0.45 -0.31 -14.54
CA VAL A 87 -1.02 -0.17 -14.57
C VAL A 87 -1.58 0.14 -13.18
N ILE A 88 -1.16 -0.58 -12.15
CA ILE A 88 -1.64 -0.30 -10.78
C ILE A 88 -1.12 1.04 -10.25
N ASN A 89 0.08 1.46 -10.68
CA ASN A 89 0.62 2.77 -10.33
C ASN A 89 -0.14 3.92 -11.04
N HIS A 90 -0.67 3.72 -12.25
CA HIS A 90 -1.60 4.67 -12.87
C HIS A 90 -2.88 4.86 -12.05
N ALA A 91 -3.43 3.79 -11.47
CA ALA A 91 -4.60 3.91 -10.61
C ALA A 91 -4.30 4.74 -9.35
N ASP A 92 -3.15 4.50 -8.72
CA ASP A 92 -2.69 5.30 -7.58
C ASP A 92 -2.45 6.77 -7.99
N LEU A 93 -1.90 7.01 -9.20
CA LEU A 93 -1.68 8.34 -9.77
C LEU A 93 -2.98 9.12 -9.97
N LEU A 94 -4.01 8.51 -10.55
CA LEU A 94 -5.33 9.13 -10.74
C LEU A 94 -5.90 9.64 -9.41
N ARG A 95 -5.69 8.90 -8.32
CA ARG A 95 -6.09 9.33 -6.97
C ARG A 95 -5.29 10.56 -6.52
N TYR A 96 -3.98 10.61 -6.75
CA TYR A 96 -3.16 11.78 -6.43
C TYR A 96 -3.47 13.00 -7.30
N ALA A 97 -3.91 12.79 -8.55
CA ALA A 97 -4.34 13.83 -9.47
C ALA A 97 -5.72 14.43 -9.14
N GLY A 98 -6.43 13.90 -8.13
CA GLY A 98 -7.78 14.35 -7.79
C GLY A 98 -8.86 13.77 -8.71
N GLU A 99 -8.60 12.63 -9.35
CA GLU A 99 -9.52 11.93 -10.26
C GLU A 99 -9.99 10.59 -9.69
N PRO A 100 -10.61 10.55 -8.49
CA PRO A 100 -10.89 9.30 -7.80
C PRO A 100 -11.91 8.41 -8.53
N ARG A 101 -12.80 8.99 -9.35
CA ARG A 101 -13.75 8.19 -10.17
C ARG A 101 -13.04 7.41 -11.26
N ALA A 102 -12.06 8.02 -11.94
CA ALA A 102 -11.23 7.32 -12.92
C ALA A 102 -10.38 6.25 -12.24
N ALA A 103 -9.82 6.55 -11.05
CA ALA A 103 -9.10 5.57 -10.24
C ALA A 103 -9.98 4.36 -9.88
N ILE A 104 -11.22 4.58 -9.39
CA ILE A 104 -12.17 3.50 -9.07
C ILE A 104 -12.46 2.62 -10.28
N ALA A 105 -12.71 3.24 -11.45
CA ALA A 105 -12.99 2.49 -12.68
C ALA A 105 -11.81 1.58 -13.07
N LEU A 106 -10.58 2.11 -13.06
CA LEU A 106 -9.39 1.35 -13.38
C LEU A 106 -9.10 0.25 -12.33
N LEU A 107 -9.27 0.53 -11.04
CA LEU A 107 -9.07 -0.45 -9.98
C LEU A 107 -10.04 -1.63 -10.08
N ARG A 108 -11.29 -1.38 -10.43
CA ARG A 108 -12.28 -2.44 -10.71
C ARG A 108 -11.88 -3.26 -11.93
N GLU A 109 -11.44 -2.61 -12.99
CA GLU A 109 -10.98 -3.29 -14.20
C GLU A 109 -9.79 -4.22 -13.92
N VAL A 110 -8.78 -3.71 -13.20
CA VAL A 110 -7.62 -4.48 -12.76
C VAL A 110 -8.05 -5.65 -11.86
N HIS A 111 -9.00 -5.43 -10.95
CA HIS A 111 -9.52 -6.48 -10.08
C HIS A 111 -10.19 -7.59 -10.91
N GLU A 112 -11.10 -7.26 -11.81
CA GLU A 112 -11.79 -8.21 -12.69
C GLU A 112 -10.82 -9.03 -13.55
N LEU A 113 -9.78 -8.39 -14.08
CA LEU A 113 -8.70 -9.07 -14.80
C LEU A 113 -7.96 -10.07 -13.89
N SER A 114 -7.50 -9.61 -12.73
CA SER A 114 -6.72 -10.42 -11.77
C SER A 114 -7.51 -11.56 -11.14
N SER A 115 -8.84 -11.48 -11.14
CA SER A 115 -9.76 -12.51 -10.65
C SER A 115 -10.14 -13.52 -11.74
N GLY A 116 -9.57 -13.43 -12.94
CA GLY A 116 -9.85 -14.34 -14.05
C GLY A 116 -11.23 -14.17 -14.69
N ARG A 117 -11.95 -13.09 -14.38
CA ARG A 117 -13.29 -12.80 -14.93
C ARG A 117 -13.23 -12.19 -16.34
N GLN A 118 -12.04 -11.78 -16.78
CA GLN A 118 -11.78 -11.25 -18.13
C GLN A 118 -10.69 -12.07 -18.88
N PRO A 119 -10.85 -13.39 -19.07
CA PRO A 119 -9.78 -14.25 -19.62
C PRO A 119 -9.46 -13.93 -21.10
N GLY A 120 -10.39 -13.31 -21.82
CA GLY A 120 -10.24 -12.94 -23.23
C GLY A 120 -9.63 -11.56 -23.47
N ARG A 121 -9.32 -10.80 -22.42
CA ARG A 121 -8.82 -9.43 -22.59
C ARG A 121 -7.43 -9.43 -23.22
N ALA A 122 -7.27 -8.64 -24.27
CA ALA A 122 -6.02 -8.55 -25.02
C ALA A 122 -5.05 -7.52 -24.44
N GLU A 123 -5.56 -6.45 -23.81
CA GLU A 123 -4.74 -5.32 -23.37
C GLU A 123 -5.33 -4.60 -22.17
N ILE A 124 -4.50 -4.00 -21.32
CA ILE A 124 -4.88 -3.02 -20.29
C ILE A 124 -3.88 -1.86 -20.25
N LEU A 125 -4.34 -0.62 -20.50
CA LEU A 125 -3.51 0.59 -20.61
C LEU A 125 -2.23 0.40 -21.44
N GLY A 126 -2.29 -0.23 -22.61
CA GLY A 126 -1.11 -0.47 -23.44
C GLY A 126 -0.30 -1.72 -23.09
N VAL A 127 -0.59 -2.42 -21.98
CA VAL A 127 0.06 -3.69 -21.65
C VAL A 127 -0.58 -4.82 -22.46
N ASP A 128 0.18 -5.44 -23.37
CA ASP A 128 -0.22 -6.60 -24.18
C ASP A 128 -0.34 -7.87 -23.32
N LEU A 129 -1.56 -8.19 -22.90
CA LEU A 129 -1.87 -9.37 -22.08
C LEU A 129 -1.79 -10.67 -22.88
N VAL A 130 -1.89 -10.61 -24.22
CA VAL A 130 -1.77 -11.80 -25.06
C VAL A 130 -0.33 -12.29 -25.05
N ARG A 131 0.63 -11.39 -25.21
CA ARG A 131 2.06 -11.75 -25.19
C ARG A 131 2.52 -12.28 -23.85
N GLY A 132 1.96 -11.79 -22.74
CA GLY A 132 2.28 -12.30 -21.41
C GLY A 132 1.61 -13.62 -21.04
N ARG A 133 0.77 -14.22 -21.91
CA ARG A 133 0.17 -15.55 -21.63
C ARG A 133 1.20 -16.66 -21.51
N ASP A 134 2.34 -16.49 -22.15
CA ASP A 134 3.44 -17.47 -22.14
C ASP A 134 4.38 -17.29 -20.94
N ALA A 135 4.10 -16.33 -20.05
CA ALA A 135 4.85 -16.14 -18.82
C ALA A 135 4.76 -17.37 -17.90
N SER A 136 5.81 -17.58 -17.11
CA SER A 136 5.92 -18.69 -16.18
C SER A 136 4.75 -18.67 -15.18
N PRO A 137 4.22 -19.86 -14.78
CA PRO A 137 3.12 -19.93 -13.83
C PRO A 137 3.39 -19.21 -12.51
N ALA A 138 4.65 -19.18 -12.07
CA ALA A 138 5.06 -18.47 -10.86
C ALA A 138 4.95 -16.95 -11.02
N VAL A 139 5.36 -16.40 -12.17
CA VAL A 139 5.24 -14.97 -12.47
C VAL A 139 3.79 -14.57 -12.68
N LEU A 140 3.02 -15.33 -13.45
CA LEU A 140 1.58 -15.07 -13.63
C LEU A 140 0.83 -15.14 -12.30
N GLY A 141 1.08 -16.18 -11.50
CA GLY A 141 0.50 -16.33 -10.17
C GLY A 141 0.86 -15.16 -9.25
N GLY A 142 2.15 -14.79 -9.18
CA GLY A 142 2.63 -13.68 -8.36
C GLY A 142 2.12 -12.31 -8.82
N ALA A 143 2.15 -12.03 -10.13
CA ALA A 143 1.68 -10.76 -10.69
C ALA A 143 0.16 -10.60 -10.51
N MET A 144 -0.62 -11.64 -10.79
CA MET A 144 -2.07 -11.60 -10.59
C MET A 144 -2.45 -11.51 -9.11
N PHE A 145 -1.72 -12.21 -8.24
CA PHE A 145 -1.88 -12.06 -6.79
C PHE A 145 -1.64 -10.61 -6.35
N MET A 146 -0.52 -10.01 -6.75
CA MET A 146 -0.18 -8.63 -6.41
C MET A 146 -1.20 -7.62 -6.95
N LEU A 147 -1.66 -7.80 -8.19
CA LEU A 147 -2.73 -6.97 -8.77
C LEU A 147 -4.01 -7.07 -7.97
N ARG A 148 -4.44 -8.30 -7.64
CA ARG A 148 -5.68 -8.53 -6.89
C ARG A 148 -5.61 -7.88 -5.52
N LEU A 149 -4.49 -8.05 -4.81
CA LEU A 149 -4.26 -7.47 -3.50
C LEU A 149 -4.23 -5.94 -3.54
N ARG A 150 -3.39 -5.35 -4.39
CA ARG A 150 -3.23 -3.88 -4.48
C ARG A 150 -4.49 -3.19 -5.00
N SER A 151 -5.15 -3.76 -6.02
CA SER A 151 -6.39 -3.18 -6.57
C SER A 151 -7.50 -3.14 -5.53
N ARG A 152 -7.70 -4.22 -4.76
CA ARG A 152 -8.67 -4.26 -3.65
C ARG A 152 -8.35 -3.22 -2.59
N ILE A 153 -7.10 -3.16 -2.12
CA ILE A 153 -6.70 -2.20 -1.08
C ILE A 153 -6.86 -0.76 -1.56
N SER A 154 -6.39 -0.43 -2.76
CA SER A 154 -6.51 0.93 -3.31
C SER A 154 -7.97 1.28 -3.64
N LEU A 155 -8.81 0.32 -4.03
CA LEU A 155 -10.24 0.55 -4.26
C LEU A 155 -10.93 0.95 -2.95
N LEU A 156 -10.73 0.17 -1.88
CA LEU A 156 -11.31 0.47 -0.56
C LEU A 156 -10.88 1.86 -0.06
N LYS A 157 -9.57 2.16 -0.13
CA LYS A 157 -9.03 3.48 0.23
C LYS A 157 -9.69 4.61 -0.57
N THR A 158 -9.87 4.40 -1.88
CA THR A 158 -10.42 5.43 -2.77
C THR A 158 -11.90 5.64 -2.53
N LEU A 159 -12.68 4.57 -2.32
CA LEU A 159 -14.10 4.63 -1.99
C LEU A 159 -14.36 5.36 -0.67
N VAL A 160 -13.58 5.04 0.39
CA VAL A 160 -13.66 5.76 1.67
C VAL A 160 -13.29 7.24 1.49
N ALA A 161 -12.22 7.54 0.74
CA ALA A 161 -11.79 8.91 0.50
C ALA A 161 -12.82 9.78 -0.22
N VAL A 162 -13.76 9.19 -0.98
CA VAL A 162 -14.84 9.91 -1.66
C VAL A 162 -16.19 9.85 -0.95
N GLY A 163 -16.24 9.32 0.28
CA GLY A 163 -17.50 9.19 1.05
C GLY A 163 -18.46 8.13 0.49
N ALA A 164 -17.92 7.08 -0.14
CA ALA A 164 -18.68 5.93 -0.62
C ALA A 164 -18.53 4.73 0.33
N GLU A 165 -18.69 4.94 1.64
CA GLU A 165 -18.41 3.92 2.67
C GLU A 165 -19.30 2.68 2.55
N ALA A 166 -20.56 2.84 2.15
CA ALA A 166 -21.47 1.70 1.93
C ALA A 166 -20.98 0.79 0.80
N GLU A 167 -20.42 1.39 -0.26
CA GLU A 167 -19.84 0.65 -1.38
C GLU A 167 -18.51 0.00 -0.98
N ALA A 168 -17.67 0.73 -0.23
CA ALA A 168 -16.43 0.19 0.33
C ALA A 168 -16.73 -1.04 1.21
N LEU A 169 -17.75 -0.97 2.07
CA LEU A 169 -18.19 -2.09 2.89
C LEU A 169 -18.67 -3.28 2.06
N ALA A 170 -19.54 -3.05 1.07
CA ALA A 170 -20.01 -4.11 0.18
C ALA A 170 -18.84 -4.79 -0.56
N SER A 171 -17.91 -3.99 -1.09
CA SER A 171 -16.70 -4.50 -1.74
C SER A 171 -15.82 -5.30 -0.79
N ALA A 172 -15.70 -4.87 0.47
CA ALA A 172 -14.88 -5.52 1.48
C ALA A 172 -15.51 -6.84 1.96
N ARG A 173 -16.85 -6.91 2.09
CA ARG A 173 -17.59 -8.15 2.41
C ARG A 173 -17.44 -9.20 1.31
N ALA A 174 -17.64 -8.83 0.04
CA ALA A 174 -17.44 -9.72 -1.10
C ALA A 174 -15.99 -10.25 -1.15
N ALA A 175 -15.04 -9.36 -0.90
CA ALA A 175 -13.62 -9.69 -0.76
C ALA A 175 -13.33 -10.74 0.32
N ALA A 176 -14.00 -10.66 1.47
CA ALA A 176 -13.85 -11.61 2.57
C ALA A 176 -14.48 -12.97 2.28
N GLU A 177 -15.59 -13.00 1.52
CA GLU A 177 -16.21 -14.25 1.06
C GLU A 177 -15.31 -14.98 0.06
N ASP A 178 -14.71 -14.27 -0.89
CA ASP A 178 -13.78 -14.84 -1.87
C ASP A 178 -12.54 -15.46 -1.19
N SER A 179 -12.04 -14.86 -0.11
CA SER A 179 -10.90 -15.38 0.67
C SER A 179 -11.20 -16.70 1.41
N ARG A 180 -12.47 -17.07 1.62
CA ARG A 180 -12.84 -18.39 2.19
C ARG A 180 -12.62 -19.55 1.22
N GLY A 181 -12.39 -19.26 -0.07
CA GLY A 181 -12.12 -20.23 -1.13
C GLY A 181 -10.65 -20.64 -1.30
N GLY A 182 -9.74 -20.24 -0.41
CA GLY A 182 -8.31 -20.56 -0.49
C GLY A 182 -7.41 -19.47 -1.06
N ASP A 183 -7.97 -18.29 -1.34
CA ASP A 183 -7.19 -17.08 -1.63
C ASP A 183 -6.54 -16.55 -0.34
N PRO A 184 -5.31 -15.98 -0.39
CA PRO A 184 -4.65 -15.47 0.80
C PRO A 184 -5.53 -14.47 1.53
N PRO A 185 -5.61 -14.54 2.87
CA PRO A 185 -6.48 -13.67 3.64
C PRO A 185 -6.08 -12.22 3.36
N LEU A 186 -7.05 -11.44 2.89
CA LEU A 186 -6.88 -10.00 2.82
C LEU A 186 -7.13 -9.46 4.22
N ASP A 187 -6.21 -9.73 5.15
CA ASP A 187 -6.30 -9.22 6.55
C ASP A 187 -6.52 -7.70 6.56
N VAL A 188 -6.00 -6.99 5.55
CA VAL A 188 -6.26 -5.56 5.33
C VAL A 188 -7.69 -5.24 4.86
N ALA A 189 -8.37 -6.09 4.07
CA ALA A 189 -9.81 -5.88 3.82
C ALA A 189 -10.65 -6.33 4.99
N LEU A 190 -10.24 -7.32 5.78
CA LEU A 190 -10.90 -7.64 7.05
C LEU A 190 -10.76 -6.49 8.05
N ASP A 191 -9.64 -5.78 8.07
CA ASP A 191 -9.46 -4.53 8.82
C ASP A 191 -10.37 -3.40 8.30
N TYR A 192 -10.58 -3.30 6.98
CA TYR A 192 -11.52 -2.33 6.38
C TYR A 192 -12.99 -2.73 6.56
N VAL A 193 -13.36 -4.02 6.46
CA VAL A 193 -14.68 -4.55 6.82
C VAL A 193 -14.93 -4.27 8.30
N ALA A 194 -14.01 -4.62 9.19
CA ALA A 194 -14.13 -4.36 10.62
C ALA A 194 -14.21 -2.85 10.94
N ALA A 195 -13.55 -2.00 10.15
CA ALA A 195 -13.61 -0.54 10.27
C ALA A 195 -14.86 0.10 9.61
N LEU A 196 -15.61 -0.60 8.76
CA LEU A 196 -16.74 -0.04 7.99
C LEU A 196 -18.08 -0.73 8.25
N ASP A 197 -18.10 -1.96 8.75
CA ASP A 197 -19.30 -2.76 8.99
C ASP A 197 -19.99 -2.36 10.30
N ASP A 198 -21.26 -1.97 10.21
CA ASP A 198 -22.13 -1.63 11.35
C ASP A 198 -23.04 -2.80 11.78
N ASP A 199 -23.16 -3.83 10.94
CA ASP A 199 -24.04 -4.99 11.15
C ASP A 199 -23.27 -6.24 11.62
N ALA A 200 -21.94 -6.19 11.66
CA ALA A 200 -21.16 -7.26 12.26
C ALA A 200 -21.57 -7.37 13.74
N PRO A 201 -21.90 -8.59 14.23
CA PRO A 201 -22.47 -8.74 15.56
C PRO A 201 -21.49 -8.16 16.58
N ALA A 202 -21.89 -7.06 17.23
CA ALA A 202 -21.12 -6.53 18.34
C ALA A 202 -20.92 -7.66 19.34
N ALA A 203 -19.68 -7.88 19.78
CA ALA A 203 -19.41 -8.73 20.92
C ALA A 203 -20.39 -8.33 22.04
N ALA A 204 -21.03 -9.32 22.67
CA ALA A 204 -22.04 -9.08 23.68
C ALA A 204 -21.49 -8.09 24.72
N PRO A 205 -22.25 -7.05 25.11
CA PRO A 205 -21.76 -6.04 26.04
C PRO A 205 -21.20 -6.72 27.30
N GLY A 206 -19.91 -6.49 27.58
CA GLY A 206 -19.19 -7.05 28.73
C GLY A 206 -18.29 -8.27 28.45
N SER A 207 -18.22 -8.77 27.20
CA SER A 207 -17.21 -9.78 26.83
C SER A 207 -15.97 -9.12 26.22
N PRO A 208 -14.75 -9.40 26.71
CA PRO A 208 -13.56 -8.79 26.15
C PRO A 208 -13.28 -9.35 24.75
N PRO A 209 -12.78 -8.52 23.80
CA PRO A 209 -12.55 -8.97 22.44
C PRO A 209 -11.48 -10.08 22.39
N ALA A 210 -11.74 -11.09 21.57
CA ALA A 210 -10.92 -12.29 21.37
C ALA A 210 -10.30 -12.34 19.96
N THR A 211 -10.70 -11.44 19.06
CA THR A 211 -10.14 -11.33 17.70
C THR A 211 -9.74 -9.89 17.37
N ALA A 212 -8.85 -9.73 16.39
CA ALA A 212 -8.47 -8.42 15.83
C ALA A 212 -9.70 -7.62 15.33
N VAL A 213 -10.65 -8.32 14.70
CA VAL A 213 -11.91 -7.77 14.20
C VAL A 213 -12.74 -7.17 15.32
N GLU A 214 -12.90 -7.89 16.43
CA GLU A 214 -13.67 -7.43 17.60
C GLU A 214 -13.02 -6.21 18.28
N ILE A 215 -11.68 -6.16 18.33
CA ILE A 215 -10.94 -4.97 18.83
C ILE A 215 -11.27 -3.73 17.98
N CYS A 216 -11.20 -3.85 16.65
CA CYS A 216 -11.49 -2.76 15.72
C CYS A 216 -12.95 -2.26 15.86
N GLN A 217 -13.91 -3.19 15.97
CA GLN A 217 -15.33 -2.87 16.15
C GLN A 217 -15.58 -2.06 17.43
N LEU A 218 -14.95 -2.47 18.54
CA LEU A 218 -15.08 -1.82 19.83
C LEU A 218 -14.57 -0.37 19.79
N ILE A 219 -13.37 -0.16 19.26
CA ILE A 219 -12.77 1.18 19.10
C ILE A 219 -13.70 2.11 18.31
N ARG A 220 -14.32 1.60 17.25
CA ARG A 220 -15.21 2.39 16.39
C ARG A 220 -16.54 2.71 17.06
N LEU A 221 -17.16 1.73 17.73
CA LEU A 221 -18.40 1.96 18.46
C LEU A 221 -18.19 3.01 19.56
N GLN A 222 -17.05 2.97 20.24
CA GLN A 222 -16.65 3.97 21.23
C GLN A 222 -16.46 5.36 20.59
N SER A 223 -15.71 5.43 19.48
CA SER A 223 -15.51 6.69 18.74
C SER A 223 -16.81 7.32 18.26
N ARG A 224 -17.80 6.52 17.85
CA ARG A 224 -19.11 7.02 17.38
C ARG A 224 -20.05 7.43 18.51
N THR A 225 -20.09 6.63 19.57
CA THR A 225 -20.99 6.88 20.70
C THR A 225 -20.43 7.91 21.67
N GLY A 226 -19.12 8.18 21.62
CA GLY A 226 -18.40 8.98 22.61
C GLY A 226 -18.45 8.36 24.01
N ARG A 227 -18.81 7.08 24.13
CA ARG A 227 -18.97 6.39 25.41
C ARG A 227 -17.87 5.35 25.56
N PRO A 228 -17.18 5.29 26.71
CA PRO A 228 -16.26 4.20 26.99
C PRO A 228 -17.03 2.89 27.03
N LEU A 229 -16.65 1.96 26.14
CA LEU A 229 -17.29 0.64 26.04
C LEU A 229 -16.54 -0.42 26.85
N LEU A 230 -15.24 -0.20 27.05
CA LEU A 230 -14.37 -1.06 27.83
C LEU A 230 -13.33 -0.22 28.55
N PRO A 231 -12.95 -0.54 29.79
CA PRO A 231 -11.79 0.06 30.43
C PRO A 231 -10.52 -0.15 29.60
N VAL A 232 -9.59 0.82 29.61
CA VAL A 232 -8.35 0.74 28.81
C VAL A 232 -7.52 -0.48 29.18
N GLU A 233 -7.44 -0.80 30.46
CA GLU A 233 -6.70 -1.94 30.98
C GLU A 233 -7.28 -3.28 30.48
N GLU A 234 -8.61 -3.35 30.36
CA GLU A 234 -9.29 -4.53 29.82
C GLU A 234 -9.08 -4.67 28.31
N LEU A 235 -9.05 -3.56 27.57
CA LEU A 235 -8.67 -3.58 26.16
C LEU A 235 -7.20 -3.98 25.98
N ASP A 236 -6.28 -3.40 26.75
CA ASP A 236 -4.85 -3.70 26.66
C ASP A 236 -4.59 -5.21 26.84
N ALA A 237 -5.24 -5.81 27.84
CA ALA A 237 -5.18 -7.25 28.08
C ALA A 237 -5.84 -8.07 26.96
N ALA A 238 -6.91 -7.55 26.34
CA ALA A 238 -7.54 -8.19 25.20
C ALA A 238 -6.65 -8.15 23.95
N VAL A 239 -6.02 -7.02 23.68
CA VAL A 239 -5.01 -6.86 22.63
C VAL A 239 -3.88 -7.86 22.86
N ASP A 240 -3.34 -7.99 24.07
CA ASP A 240 -2.27 -8.96 24.39
C ASP A 240 -2.70 -10.41 24.14
N ARG A 241 -3.94 -10.78 24.48
CA ARG A 241 -4.48 -12.12 24.18
C ARG A 241 -4.58 -12.36 22.67
N VAL A 242 -5.06 -11.37 21.91
CA VAL A 242 -5.13 -11.47 20.45
C VAL A 242 -3.72 -11.61 19.87
N VAL A 243 -2.77 -10.79 20.31
CA VAL A 243 -1.35 -10.87 19.89
C VAL A 243 -0.78 -12.27 20.14
N ALA A 244 -1.03 -12.85 21.32
CA ALA A 244 -0.51 -14.16 21.67
C ALA A 244 -1.18 -15.30 20.89
N ALA A 245 -2.43 -15.13 20.47
CA ALA A 245 -3.21 -16.14 19.77
C ALA A 245 -3.11 -16.06 18.24
N THR A 246 -2.53 -15.01 17.68
CA THR A 246 -2.39 -14.82 16.23
C THR A 246 -0.95 -14.53 15.82
N GLU A 247 -0.51 -15.10 14.70
CA GLU A 247 0.72 -14.65 14.03
C GLU A 247 0.47 -13.28 13.40
N MET A 248 0.45 -12.23 14.22
CA MET A 248 0.43 -10.88 13.68
C MET A 248 1.81 -10.53 13.14
N HIS A 249 1.86 -10.38 11.83
CA HIS A 249 3.06 -10.05 11.08
C HIS A 249 3.56 -8.63 11.37
N ASN A 250 2.67 -7.75 11.86
CA ASN A 250 3.02 -6.39 12.19
C ASN A 250 2.90 -6.10 13.70
N PRO A 251 4.02 -5.99 14.45
CA PRO A 251 4.00 -5.72 15.90
C PRO A 251 3.44 -4.33 16.25
N ARG A 252 3.18 -3.49 15.24
CA ARG A 252 2.74 -2.10 15.37
C ARG A 252 1.22 -1.96 15.38
N THR A 253 0.50 -2.88 14.75
CA THR A 253 -0.97 -2.91 14.69
C THR A 253 -1.62 -2.90 16.10
N PRO A 254 -1.14 -3.68 17.08
CA PRO A 254 -1.62 -3.62 18.46
C PRO A 254 -1.51 -2.26 19.12
N ILE A 255 -0.42 -1.54 18.84
CA ILE A 255 -0.17 -0.24 19.46
C ILE A 255 -1.12 0.81 18.87
N LEU A 256 -1.43 0.73 17.58
CA LEU A 256 -2.41 1.59 16.94
C LEU A 256 -3.83 1.39 17.51
N TRP A 257 -4.23 0.14 17.79
CA TRP A 257 -5.50 -0.15 18.45
C TRP A 257 -5.59 0.52 19.83
N ARG A 258 -4.53 0.41 20.63
CA ARG A 258 -4.46 1.01 21.97
C ARG A 258 -4.53 2.53 21.93
N VAL A 259 -3.79 3.16 21.01
CA VAL A 259 -3.84 4.62 20.82
C VAL A 259 -5.25 5.06 20.40
N ALA A 260 -5.87 4.36 19.45
CA ALA A 260 -7.20 4.70 18.95
C ALA A 260 -8.26 4.61 20.06
N HIS A 261 -8.21 3.57 20.89
CA HIS A 261 -9.11 3.41 22.03
C HIS A 261 -8.90 4.47 23.11
N ALA A 262 -7.64 4.66 23.55
CA ALA A 262 -7.31 5.64 24.57
C ALA A 262 -7.71 7.06 24.14
N ARG A 263 -7.55 7.39 22.85
CA ARG A 263 -7.99 8.65 22.28
C ARG A 263 -9.52 8.77 22.24
N ALA A 264 -10.23 7.71 21.85
CA ALA A 264 -11.69 7.71 21.88
C ALA A 264 -12.26 7.77 23.32
N ALA A 265 -11.45 7.42 24.32
CA ALA A 265 -11.76 7.56 25.75
C ALA A 265 -11.32 8.91 26.37
N ASP A 266 -10.70 9.82 25.59
CA ASP A 266 -10.14 11.09 26.06
C ASP A 266 -9.05 10.92 27.14
N LEU A 267 -8.20 9.91 26.99
CA LEU A 267 -7.13 9.57 27.93
C LEU A 267 -5.74 9.94 27.40
N ASP A 268 -5.46 11.24 27.32
CA ASP A 268 -4.23 11.80 26.73
C ASP A 268 -2.94 11.21 27.32
N ALA A 269 -2.89 10.97 28.63
CA ALA A 269 -1.72 10.36 29.28
C ALA A 269 -1.44 8.93 28.76
N ARG A 270 -2.51 8.15 28.49
CA ARG A 270 -2.40 6.80 27.94
C ARG A 270 -2.03 6.84 26.46
N VAL A 271 -2.59 7.78 25.69
CA VAL A 271 -2.16 8.05 24.31
C VAL A 271 -0.65 8.33 24.27
N GLY A 272 -0.15 9.22 25.12
CA GLY A 272 1.27 9.52 25.23
C GLY A 272 2.13 8.30 25.55
N HIS A 273 1.69 7.45 26.48
CA HIS A 273 2.39 6.22 26.83
C HIS A 273 2.49 5.23 25.66
N HIS A 274 1.36 4.91 25.01
CA HIS A 274 1.37 3.97 23.88
C HIS A 274 2.16 4.51 22.68
N VAL A 275 2.14 5.82 22.46
CA VAL A 275 2.91 6.48 21.40
C VAL A 275 4.40 6.43 21.69
N ALA A 276 4.82 6.57 22.96
CA ALA A 276 6.21 6.36 23.35
C ALA A 276 6.65 4.91 23.09
N LEU A 277 5.83 3.92 23.45
CA LEU A 277 6.11 2.51 23.15
C LEU A 277 6.21 2.24 21.63
N MET A 278 5.31 2.85 20.84
CA MET A 278 5.41 2.81 19.37
C MET A 278 6.71 3.45 18.90
N GLY A 279 7.09 4.57 19.49
CA GLY A 279 8.31 5.29 19.18
C GLY A 279 9.56 4.46 19.44
N ASP A 280 9.64 3.80 20.60
CA ASP A 280 10.75 2.92 20.98
C ASP A 280 10.83 1.70 20.05
N ALA A 281 9.68 1.08 19.74
CA ALA A 281 9.62 -0.03 18.78
C ALA A 281 10.06 0.40 17.38
N CYS A 282 9.66 1.59 16.94
CA CYS A 282 10.08 2.16 15.67
C CYS A 282 11.58 2.47 15.64
N VAL A 283 12.14 3.00 16.72
CA VAL A 283 13.58 3.28 16.83
C VAL A 283 14.38 1.97 16.80
N ALA A 284 13.96 0.97 17.57
CA ALA A 284 14.59 -0.35 17.59
C ALA A 284 14.56 -1.03 16.21
N ALA A 285 13.47 -0.87 15.46
CA ALA A 285 13.33 -1.38 14.10
C ALA A 285 13.98 -0.50 13.02
N GLY A 286 14.53 0.67 13.37
CA GLY A 286 15.01 1.66 12.40
C GLY A 286 13.90 2.32 11.56
N ASP A 287 12.63 2.08 11.86
CA ASP A 287 11.47 2.56 11.13
C ASP A 287 11.01 3.94 11.62
N ARG A 288 11.82 4.96 11.35
CA ARG A 288 11.50 6.37 11.66
C ARG A 288 10.23 6.87 10.96
N ARG A 289 9.69 6.13 9.97
CA ARG A 289 8.51 6.52 9.17
C ARG A 289 7.23 6.25 9.94
N LEU A 290 7.14 5.08 10.56
CA LEU A 290 6.00 4.77 11.41
C LEU A 290 5.98 5.63 12.67
N HIS A 291 7.14 5.98 13.23
CA HIS A 291 7.22 6.89 14.38
C HIS A 291 6.56 8.24 14.07
N GLU A 292 6.85 8.86 12.93
CA GLU A 292 6.19 10.11 12.52
C GLU A 292 4.66 9.95 12.46
N ARG A 293 4.17 8.87 11.84
CA ARG A 293 2.73 8.60 11.73
C ARG A 293 2.06 8.34 13.07
N ALA A 294 2.77 7.68 13.98
CA ALA A 294 2.33 7.46 15.35
C ALA A 294 2.09 8.79 16.07
N LEU A 295 3.01 9.75 15.91
CA LEU A 295 2.89 11.08 16.48
C LEU A 295 1.70 11.85 15.87
N LEU A 296 1.53 11.80 14.55
CA LEU A 296 0.36 12.38 13.88
C LEU A 296 -0.95 11.78 14.41
N PHE A 297 -1.01 10.45 14.53
CA PHE A 297 -2.18 9.73 15.04
C PHE A 297 -2.46 10.02 16.52
N ALA A 298 -1.41 10.32 17.29
CA ALA A 298 -1.49 10.83 18.65
C ALA A 298 -2.00 12.27 18.75
N GLY A 299 -2.16 12.97 17.62
CA GLY A 299 -2.65 14.35 17.59
C GLY A 299 -1.55 15.39 17.73
N ARG A 300 -0.28 15.01 17.58
CA ARG A 300 0.77 16.00 17.38
C ARG A 300 0.54 16.76 16.08
N ASP A 301 0.96 18.02 16.10
CA ASP A 301 1.01 18.82 14.90
C ASP A 301 1.88 18.14 13.83
N ALA A 302 1.45 18.25 12.58
CA ALA A 302 2.13 17.61 11.48
C ALA A 302 3.49 18.23 11.16
N GLY A 303 3.67 19.52 11.41
CA GLY A 303 4.95 20.19 11.32
C GLY A 303 5.92 19.72 12.39
N GLU A 304 5.47 19.61 13.64
CA GLU A 304 6.30 19.12 14.75
C GLU A 304 6.74 17.66 14.57
N ALA A 305 5.81 16.77 14.20
CA ALA A 305 6.12 15.36 13.96
C ALA A 305 7.12 15.19 12.81
N ARG A 306 6.97 15.96 11.73
CA ARG A 306 7.91 15.98 10.60
C ARG A 306 9.26 16.57 10.94
N ALA A 307 9.31 17.59 11.81
CA ALA A 307 10.56 18.24 12.21
C ALA A 307 11.50 17.31 12.98
N LEU A 308 10.95 16.34 13.71
CA LEU A 308 11.73 15.29 14.38
C LEU A 308 12.39 14.32 13.38
N PHE A 309 11.91 14.32 12.15
CA PHE A 309 12.21 13.33 11.13
C PHE A 309 12.32 13.97 9.74
N PRO A 310 13.20 14.96 9.54
CA PRO A 310 13.26 15.69 8.28
C PRO A 310 13.45 14.74 7.09
N ASP A 311 12.61 14.92 6.07
CA ASP A 311 12.66 14.25 4.78
C ASP A 311 13.05 15.32 3.74
N PRO A 312 14.34 15.45 3.39
CA PRO A 312 14.78 16.43 2.41
C PRO A 312 14.15 16.08 1.07
N ARG A 313 13.18 16.89 0.65
CA ARG A 313 12.57 16.74 -0.66
C ARG A 313 13.54 17.26 -1.72
N PRO A 314 13.69 16.57 -2.86
CA PRO A 314 14.42 17.15 -3.97
C PRO A 314 13.76 18.48 -4.34
N ASP A 315 14.58 19.48 -4.66
CA ASP A 315 14.03 20.70 -5.21
C ASP A 315 13.41 20.42 -6.60
N ALA A 316 12.63 21.38 -7.08
CA ALA A 316 11.93 21.25 -8.35
C ALA A 316 12.90 21.01 -9.54
N GLY A 317 14.05 21.67 -9.55
CA GLY A 317 15.03 21.57 -10.62
C GLY A 317 15.77 20.24 -10.61
N GLU A 318 16.11 19.75 -9.42
CA GLU A 318 16.68 18.42 -9.21
C GLU A 318 15.72 17.33 -9.71
N LEU A 319 14.44 17.39 -9.30
CA LEU A 319 13.46 16.39 -9.68
C LEU A 319 13.22 16.39 -11.20
N ASP A 320 13.24 17.56 -11.84
CA ASP A 320 13.15 17.70 -13.29
C ASP A 320 14.36 17.12 -14.02
N ALA A 321 15.57 17.37 -13.52
CA ALA A 321 16.81 16.82 -14.08
C ALA A 321 16.82 15.29 -13.96
N LEU A 322 16.51 14.78 -12.77
CA LEU A 322 16.47 13.35 -12.49
C LEU A 322 15.41 12.65 -13.34
N THR A 323 14.21 13.21 -13.46
CA THR A 323 13.14 12.63 -14.28
C THR A 323 13.53 12.55 -15.75
N ARG A 324 14.17 13.58 -16.30
CA ARG A 324 14.67 13.55 -17.68
C ARG A 324 15.77 12.50 -17.87
N ALA A 325 16.75 12.46 -16.97
CA ALA A 325 17.83 11.47 -17.03
C ALA A 325 17.29 10.04 -16.93
N PHE A 326 16.39 9.80 -15.97
CA PHE A 326 15.77 8.51 -15.76
C PHE A 326 14.88 8.08 -16.94
N ALA A 327 14.16 9.02 -17.58
CA ALA A 327 13.41 8.71 -18.80
C ALA A 327 14.33 8.20 -19.93
N GLY A 328 15.53 8.77 -20.08
CA GLY A 328 16.55 8.26 -20.98
C GLY A 328 16.93 6.81 -20.68
N CYS A 329 17.11 6.47 -19.40
CA CYS A 329 17.38 5.09 -18.98
C CYS A 329 16.23 4.10 -19.30
N VAL A 330 14.98 4.55 -19.21
CA VAL A 330 13.79 3.73 -19.57
C VAL A 330 13.72 3.54 -21.09
N ASP A 331 14.02 4.58 -21.86
CA ASP A 331 14.01 4.54 -23.33
C ASP A 331 15.13 3.63 -23.87
N GLU A 332 16.32 3.69 -23.27
CA GLU A 332 17.51 2.89 -23.62
C GLU A 332 17.39 1.40 -23.25
N LEU A 333 16.28 0.98 -22.66
CA LEU A 333 16.01 -0.43 -22.38
C LEU A 333 15.77 -1.20 -23.69
N ASP A 334 16.88 -1.58 -24.33
CA ASP A 334 16.96 -2.53 -25.43
C ASP A 334 17.26 -3.94 -24.88
N ALA A 335 16.52 -4.94 -25.35
CA ALA A 335 16.55 -6.31 -24.85
C ALA A 335 17.91 -7.04 -24.95
N PRO A 336 18.15 -8.12 -24.17
CA PRO A 336 17.88 -8.28 -22.75
C PRO A 336 19.09 -7.82 -21.92
N LEU A 337 18.84 -7.13 -20.81
CA LEU A 337 19.84 -7.00 -19.75
C LEU A 337 20.12 -8.41 -19.23
N ALA A 338 21.41 -8.75 -19.09
CA ALA A 338 21.86 -10.10 -18.75
C ALA A 338 21.07 -10.68 -17.55
N PRO A 339 20.75 -11.99 -17.56
CA PRO A 339 20.10 -12.60 -16.41
C PRO A 339 20.96 -12.37 -15.17
N ALA A 340 20.32 -11.96 -14.08
CA ALA A 340 20.97 -11.92 -12.77
C ALA A 340 21.49 -13.35 -12.45
N VAL A 341 22.79 -13.45 -12.15
CA VAL A 341 23.46 -14.69 -11.74
C VAL A 341 23.08 -15.04 -10.32
#